data_AF-A0A940MQX2-F1
#
_entry.id   AF-A0A940MQX2-F1
#
_cell.length_a   1.000
_cell.length_b   1.000
_cell.length_c   1.000
_cell.angle_alpha   90.00
_cell.angle_beta   90.00
_cell.angle_gamma   90.00
#
_symmetry.space_group_name_H-M   'P 1'
#
loop_
_entity.id
_entity.type
_entity.pdbx_description
1 polymer ?
#
loop_
_entity_poly.entity_id
_entity_poly.type
_entity_poly.pdbx_seq_one_letter_code
_entity_poly.pdbx_strand_id
1 'polypeptide(L)'
;MKTFAPLLSRGIVLGAAILSLAPAATHAQEHRVAMTQEQPTQAAQTLNSRYKAVERLRKQARDTEQMQAVLEGYAGLAKEGHARSAFRMGNIFYRGTMTAPDAARGIDSYRKAAKLGYAPAWRYLAVALLSVGEGEAAFDAFAKARAAGIVGFDLIVAKAHLRHSFGGLSDPEAGLALLQTLTAAGDGRARMELGKTLSDAGSGFADFAAARRIFEELAGKGHGEATMRLAGLYRGGLGVPRHYPTAQVLYERAARSGVEGARLKVAEMQIRRGLFGNARRTLEHAVTDRVEGAEVALIDAEIRRQLGSRSDRAAALAALEEGLKSQDPRYGVLALELLSDHVPVSLDRDVVVAQVRAAADHGHGDSAAALLRAARLVPGLGLRAQRPALLESYRDLLRDATRTGEEVRIIMDSQPRSKAREMIAERLDEASPEVAYDVMSAVARADRNDFIWLVQSEFKRRGNYSGHLTGTLTGSTLRAMLRFCAAEGYLDECRHGPLRGTAMRLMSASLAGDVR
;
A
#
# COMPACT_ATOMS: atom_id res chain seq x y z
N MET A 1 23.73 -61.49 -28.50
CA MET A 1 22.65 -61.94 -29.40
C MET A 1 21.55 -60.90 -29.30
N LYS A 2 21.10 -60.14 -30.29
CA LYS A 2 21.36 -59.89 -31.72
C LYS A 2 20.88 -58.42 -31.91
N THR A 3 21.75 -57.45 -32.24
CA THR A 3 21.94 -56.86 -33.58
C THR A 3 20.64 -56.44 -34.30
N PHE A 4 20.44 -55.13 -34.54
CA PHE A 4 20.67 -54.49 -35.85
C PHE A 4 20.33 -52.99 -35.81
N ALA A 5 21.25 -52.17 -36.34
CA ALA A 5 21.11 -50.75 -36.65
C ALA A 5 20.88 -50.59 -38.19
N PRO A 6 21.19 -49.46 -38.86
CA PRO A 6 20.28 -48.38 -39.31
C PRO A 6 20.31 -48.15 -40.85
N LEU A 7 19.56 -47.16 -41.36
CA LEU A 7 19.77 -46.53 -42.70
C LEU A 7 19.50 -45.02 -42.54
N LEU A 8 20.52 -44.16 -42.64
CA LEU A 8 21.06 -43.51 -43.87
C LEU A 8 20.08 -42.47 -44.46
N SER A 9 20.43 -41.30 -44.99
CA SER A 9 21.61 -40.42 -45.00
C SER A 9 21.32 -39.37 -46.09
N ARG A 10 21.70 -38.11 -45.87
CA ARG A 10 22.09 -37.07 -46.86
C ARG A 10 22.33 -35.80 -46.03
N GLY A 11 23.53 -35.24 -45.84
CA GLY A 11 24.80 -35.36 -46.54
C GLY A 11 24.99 -34.18 -47.50
N ILE A 12 25.59 -33.07 -47.03
CA ILE A 12 26.53 -32.22 -47.78
C ILE A 12 27.58 -31.67 -46.79
N VAL A 13 28.80 -31.55 -47.28
CA VAL A 13 30.09 -31.67 -46.60
C VAL A 13 30.99 -30.49 -46.99
N LEU A 14 31.87 -30.14 -46.03
CA LEU A 14 33.18 -29.48 -46.07
C LEU A 14 33.39 -28.03 -46.60
N GLY A 15 34.13 -27.29 -45.78
CA GLY A 15 34.96 -26.14 -46.16
C GLY A 15 35.84 -25.69 -44.99
N ALA A 16 36.77 -26.54 -44.56
CA ALA A 16 37.81 -26.18 -43.59
C ALA A 16 39.00 -25.54 -44.33
N ALA A 17 39.49 -24.41 -43.83
CA ALA A 17 40.81 -23.88 -44.17
C ALA A 17 41.59 -23.64 -42.87
N ILE A 18 42.63 -24.45 -42.71
CA ILE A 18 43.68 -24.36 -41.71
C ILE A 18 44.69 -23.32 -42.20
N LEU A 19 45.12 -22.41 -41.34
CA LEU A 19 46.46 -21.83 -41.44
C LEU A 19 47.03 -21.53 -40.06
N SER A 20 48.30 -21.90 -39.93
CA SER A 20 49.11 -22.11 -38.74
C SER A 20 49.71 -20.83 -38.15
N LEU A 21 49.99 -20.94 -36.84
CA LEU A 21 50.83 -20.13 -35.96
C LEU A 21 52.14 -19.58 -36.56
N ALA A 22 52.48 -18.30 -36.25
CA ALA A 22 53.65 -17.86 -35.45
C ALA A 22 53.64 -16.29 -35.30
N PRO A 23 54.43 -15.65 -34.42
CA PRO A 23 53.97 -14.56 -33.56
C PRO A 23 54.47 -13.17 -33.96
N ALA A 24 53.71 -12.12 -33.58
CA ALA A 24 54.21 -10.74 -33.56
C ALA A 24 53.73 -10.04 -32.28
N ALA A 25 54.63 -9.99 -31.30
CA ALA A 25 54.58 -9.00 -30.26
C ALA A 25 54.89 -7.64 -30.87
N THR A 26 53.90 -6.74 -30.92
CA THR A 26 54.13 -5.29 -31.01
C THR A 26 52.88 -4.55 -30.54
N HIS A 27 53.03 -3.93 -29.38
CA HIS A 27 52.27 -2.82 -28.78
C HIS A 27 50.81 -2.59 -29.25
N ALA A 28 49.86 -3.26 -28.58
CA ALA A 28 48.51 -2.72 -28.46
C ALA A 28 48.48 -1.79 -27.24
N GLN A 29 48.45 -0.50 -27.52
CA GLN A 29 48.38 0.59 -26.57
C GLN A 29 47.12 0.44 -25.71
N GLU A 30 47.29 0.10 -24.43
CA GLU A 30 46.26 0.30 -23.42
C GLU A 30 45.93 1.80 -23.41
N HIS A 31 44.82 2.20 -24.03
CA HIS A 31 44.17 3.45 -23.67
C HIS A 31 43.56 3.28 -22.27
N ARG A 32 44.43 3.32 -21.24
CA ARG A 32 44.03 3.75 -19.90
C ARG A 32 43.46 5.14 -20.07
N VAL A 33 42.15 5.27 -19.96
CA VAL A 33 41.53 6.54 -19.58
C VAL A 33 42.09 6.86 -18.21
N ALA A 34 43.14 7.67 -18.18
CA ALA A 34 43.65 8.24 -16.96
C ALA A 34 42.51 9.06 -16.36
N MET A 35 41.89 8.57 -15.29
CA MET A 35 41.17 9.44 -14.37
C MET A 35 42.19 10.37 -13.76
N THR A 36 42.40 11.53 -14.40
CA THR A 36 43.06 12.66 -13.78
C THR A 36 42.19 13.08 -12.60
N GLN A 37 42.54 12.63 -11.40
CA GLN A 37 42.09 13.29 -10.18
C GLN A 37 42.71 14.68 -10.19
N GLU A 38 42.00 15.66 -10.74
CA GLU A 38 42.35 17.06 -10.60
C GLU A 38 42.47 17.37 -9.10
N GLN A 39 43.66 17.82 -8.68
CA GLN A 39 43.86 18.26 -7.31
C GLN A 39 42.89 19.42 -7.03
N PRO A 40 42.11 19.38 -5.93
CA PRO A 40 41.13 20.41 -5.65
C PRO A 40 41.84 21.77 -5.51
N THR A 41 41.29 22.78 -6.18
CA THR A 41 41.83 24.15 -6.18
C THR A 41 42.02 24.67 -4.75
N GLN A 42 42.95 25.61 -4.55
CA GLN A 42 43.23 26.20 -3.23
C GLN A 42 41.97 26.83 -2.58
N ALA A 43 41.08 27.39 -3.39
CA ALA A 43 39.76 27.85 -2.95
C ALA A 43 38.88 26.70 -2.43
N ALA A 44 38.81 25.56 -3.13
CA ALA A 44 38.06 24.38 -2.69
C ALA A 44 38.62 23.78 -1.39
N GLN A 45 39.95 23.76 -1.23
CA GLN A 45 40.61 23.32 0.00
C GLN A 45 40.25 24.22 1.19
N THR A 46 40.18 25.54 0.95
CA THR A 46 39.80 26.55 1.96
C THR A 46 38.34 26.38 2.41
N LEU A 47 37.42 26.08 1.48
CA LEU A 47 36.03 25.80 1.84
C LEU A 47 35.89 24.50 2.64
N ASN A 48 36.66 23.46 2.31
CA ASN A 48 36.60 22.19 3.02
C ASN A 48 37.17 22.27 4.45
N SER A 49 38.18 23.10 4.69
CA SER A 49 38.72 23.33 6.05
C SER A 49 37.70 24.05 6.94
N ARG A 50 37.04 25.09 6.40
CA ARG A 50 35.94 25.79 7.08
C ARG A 50 34.75 24.87 7.33
N TYR A 51 34.39 24.01 6.36
CA TYR A 51 33.36 22.99 6.56
C TYR A 51 33.67 22.05 7.73
N LYS A 52 34.92 21.57 7.87
CA LYS A 52 35.33 20.75 9.01
C LYS A 52 35.20 21.50 10.34
N ALA A 53 35.45 22.81 10.36
CA ALA A 53 35.24 23.62 11.55
C ALA A 53 33.74 23.68 11.93
N VAL A 54 32.85 23.90 10.96
CA VAL A 54 31.40 23.89 11.19
C VAL A 54 30.90 22.51 11.65
N GLU A 55 31.44 21.41 11.12
CA GLU A 55 31.09 20.05 11.61
C GLU A 55 31.53 19.79 13.05
N ARG A 56 32.66 20.37 13.50
CA ARG A 56 33.06 20.30 14.92
C ARG A 56 32.09 21.06 15.81
N LEU A 57 31.73 22.27 15.42
CA LEU A 57 30.69 23.07 16.10
C LEU A 57 29.36 22.31 16.16
N ARG A 58 28.92 21.70 15.05
CA ARG A 58 27.69 20.89 14.98
C ARG A 58 27.66 19.77 16.01
N LYS A 59 28.79 19.09 16.25
CA LYS A 59 28.88 17.99 17.24
C LYS A 59 28.84 18.49 18.68
N GLN A 60 29.27 19.73 18.91
CA GLN A 60 29.35 20.35 20.23
C GLN A 60 28.10 21.16 20.58
N ALA A 61 27.30 21.57 19.59
CA ALA A 61 26.09 22.35 19.81
C ALA A 61 25.10 21.65 20.75
N ARG A 62 24.63 22.37 21.77
CA ARG A 62 23.65 21.91 22.78
C ARG A 62 22.47 22.87 22.94
N ASP A 63 22.66 24.15 22.63
CA ASP A 63 21.63 25.18 22.74
C ASP A 63 21.26 25.80 21.39
N THR A 64 20.20 26.61 21.38
CA THR A 64 19.64 27.24 20.19
C THR A 64 20.63 28.19 19.51
N GLU A 65 21.43 28.93 20.27
CA GLU A 65 22.41 29.87 19.73
C GLU A 65 23.52 29.14 18.98
N GLN A 66 24.07 28.07 19.58
CA GLN A 66 25.07 27.22 18.95
C GLN A 66 24.52 26.51 17.71
N MET A 67 23.26 26.04 17.75
CA MET A 67 22.59 25.47 16.58
C MET A 67 22.43 26.50 15.45
N GLN A 68 22.08 27.73 15.79
CA GLN A 68 21.95 28.84 14.84
C GLN A 68 23.31 29.18 14.20
N ALA A 69 24.38 29.28 14.99
CA ALA A 69 25.73 29.50 14.48
C ALA A 69 26.18 28.39 13.50
N VAL A 70 25.79 27.13 13.76
CA VAL A 70 26.04 26.01 12.85
C VAL A 70 25.26 26.15 11.54
N LEU A 71 23.99 26.54 11.61
CA LEU A 71 23.15 26.79 10.44
C LEU A 71 23.71 27.92 9.57
N GLU A 72 24.12 29.02 10.18
CA GLU A 72 24.76 30.16 9.50
C GLU A 72 26.09 29.77 8.86
N GLY A 73 26.90 28.98 9.56
CA GLY A 73 28.16 28.44 9.05
C GLY A 73 27.95 27.58 7.79
N TYR A 74 26.97 26.68 7.80
CA TYR A 74 26.64 25.92 6.59
C TYR A 74 26.06 26.79 5.48
N ALA A 75 25.20 27.76 5.81
CA ALA A 75 24.58 28.67 4.85
C ALA A 75 25.61 29.52 4.11
N GLY A 76 26.58 30.08 4.83
CA GLY A 76 27.70 30.84 4.26
C GLY A 76 28.52 29.98 3.31
N LEU A 77 28.95 28.80 3.76
CA LEU A 77 29.71 27.86 2.91
C LEU A 77 28.92 27.42 1.68
N ALA A 78 27.62 27.17 1.81
CA ALA A 78 26.76 26.82 0.69
C ALA A 78 26.61 27.98 -0.30
N LYS A 79 26.56 29.24 0.17
CA LYS A 79 26.54 30.45 -0.68
C LYS A 79 27.84 30.59 -1.47
N GLU A 80 28.96 30.18 -0.88
CA GLU A 80 30.29 30.15 -1.51
C GLU A 80 30.52 28.90 -2.39
N GLY A 81 29.49 28.09 -2.63
CA GLY A 81 29.55 26.93 -3.54
C GLY A 81 29.97 25.60 -2.90
N HIS A 82 30.11 25.52 -1.57
CA HIS A 82 30.43 24.26 -0.91
C HIS A 82 29.23 23.29 -0.89
N ALA A 83 29.21 22.36 -1.85
CA ALA A 83 28.07 21.47 -2.12
C ALA A 83 27.65 20.61 -0.91
N ARG A 84 28.61 20.10 -0.13
CA ARG A 84 28.31 19.26 1.05
C ARG A 84 27.66 20.06 2.19
N SER A 85 27.93 21.36 2.30
CA SER A 85 27.26 22.23 3.28
C SER A 85 25.78 22.40 2.94
N ALA A 86 25.47 22.65 1.66
CA ALA A 86 24.10 22.68 1.19
C ALA A 86 23.37 21.34 1.47
N PHE A 87 24.03 20.21 1.24
CA PHE A 87 23.47 18.90 1.55
C PHE A 87 23.20 18.70 3.06
N ARG A 88 24.08 19.20 3.94
CA ARG A 88 23.87 19.17 5.38
C ARG A 88 22.67 19.99 5.81
N MET A 89 22.50 21.18 5.25
CA MET A 89 21.30 22.00 5.48
C MET A 89 20.03 21.25 5.07
N GLY A 90 20.06 20.55 3.92
CA GLY A 90 18.95 19.71 3.47
C GLY A 90 18.54 18.67 4.51
N ASN A 91 19.51 17.97 5.11
CA ASN A 91 19.22 16.99 6.17
C ASN A 91 18.67 17.64 7.45
N ILE A 92 19.20 18.81 7.83
CA ILE A 92 18.80 19.50 9.05
C ILE A 92 17.35 19.98 8.94
N PHE A 93 17.00 20.67 7.85
CA PHE A 93 15.64 21.15 7.63
C PHE A 93 14.66 20.01 7.42
N TYR A 94 14.99 19.04 6.55
CA TYR A 94 14.06 17.96 6.24
C TYR A 94 13.74 17.07 7.46
N ARG A 95 14.72 16.84 8.36
CA ARG A 95 14.51 16.00 9.55
C ARG A 95 14.18 16.77 10.82
N GLY A 96 14.34 18.09 10.82
CA GLY A 96 14.21 18.92 12.02
C GLY A 96 15.21 18.61 13.13
N THR A 97 16.47 18.27 12.82
CA THR A 97 17.44 17.83 13.84
C THR A 97 18.03 18.95 14.69
N MET A 98 17.93 20.21 14.26
CA MET A 98 18.44 21.41 14.95
C MET A 98 17.47 22.59 14.87
N THR A 99 16.29 22.35 14.31
CA THR A 99 15.26 23.34 14.01
C THR A 99 13.95 22.57 13.81
N ALA A 100 12.81 23.26 13.78
CA ALA A 100 11.57 22.59 13.39
C ALA A 100 11.70 22.03 11.95
N PRO A 101 11.13 20.85 11.65
CA PRO A 101 11.13 20.32 10.30
C PRO A 101 10.56 21.32 9.28
N ASP A 102 11.26 21.49 8.17
CA ASP A 102 10.89 22.35 7.05
C ASP A 102 11.25 21.64 5.75
N ALA A 103 10.27 20.98 5.15
CA ALA A 103 10.47 20.18 3.94
C ALA A 103 10.89 21.06 2.75
N ALA A 104 10.31 22.25 2.61
CA ALA A 104 10.58 23.16 1.50
C ALA A 104 12.05 23.62 1.52
N ARG A 105 12.54 24.13 2.66
CA ARG A 105 13.95 24.50 2.82
C ARG A 105 14.89 23.29 2.68
N GLY A 106 14.44 22.12 3.12
CA GLY A 106 15.15 20.85 2.93
C GLY A 106 15.36 20.53 1.45
N ILE A 107 14.28 20.54 0.67
CA ILE A 107 14.25 20.29 -0.78
C ILE A 107 15.13 21.30 -1.52
N ASP A 108 15.00 22.59 -1.22
CA ASP A 108 15.84 23.63 -1.84
C ASP A 108 17.32 23.45 -1.56
N SER A 109 17.66 23.06 -0.33
CA SER A 109 19.04 22.78 0.06
C SER A 109 19.61 21.55 -0.65
N TYR A 110 18.83 20.48 -0.81
CA TYR A 110 19.24 19.32 -1.62
C TYR A 110 19.39 19.67 -3.11
N ARG A 111 18.45 20.44 -3.67
CA ARG A 111 18.51 20.93 -5.06
C ARG A 111 19.76 21.78 -5.28
N LYS A 112 20.08 22.66 -4.34
CA LYS A 112 21.32 23.46 -4.36
C LYS A 112 22.57 22.57 -4.31
N ALA A 113 22.62 21.60 -3.40
CA ALA A 113 23.75 20.68 -3.29
C ALA A 113 23.98 19.88 -4.59
N ALA A 114 22.89 19.42 -5.21
CA ALA A 114 22.92 18.69 -6.47
C ALA A 114 23.44 19.56 -7.63
N LYS A 115 22.96 20.81 -7.74
CA LYS A 115 23.47 21.79 -8.72
C LYS A 115 24.94 22.16 -8.52
N LEU A 116 25.42 22.14 -7.27
CA LEU A 116 26.84 22.32 -6.93
C LEU A 116 27.69 21.06 -7.15
N GLY A 117 27.15 20.01 -7.76
CA GLY A 117 27.89 18.79 -8.10
C GLY A 117 27.97 17.72 -7.01
N TYR A 118 27.23 17.85 -5.89
CA TYR A 118 27.16 16.77 -4.91
C TYR A 118 26.16 15.70 -5.36
N ALA A 119 26.62 14.77 -6.20
CA ALA A 119 25.81 13.71 -6.81
C ALA A 119 24.88 12.95 -5.84
N PRO A 120 25.28 12.57 -4.60
CA PRO A 120 24.38 11.90 -3.67
C PRO A 120 23.12 12.70 -3.32
N ALA A 121 23.14 14.03 -3.44
CA ALA A 121 21.97 14.87 -3.16
C ALA A 121 20.78 14.54 -4.06
N TRP A 122 20.99 14.06 -5.29
CA TRP A 122 19.90 13.70 -6.20
C TRP A 122 18.95 12.66 -5.60
N ARG A 123 19.49 11.63 -4.93
CA ARG A 123 18.68 10.61 -4.25
C ARG A 123 17.84 11.20 -3.12
N TYR A 124 18.42 12.09 -2.31
CA TYR A 124 17.71 12.69 -1.18
C TYR A 124 16.66 13.69 -1.63
N LEU A 125 16.98 14.46 -2.68
CA LEU A 125 16.03 15.34 -3.35
C LEU A 125 14.84 14.54 -3.88
N ALA A 126 15.08 13.42 -4.58
CA ALA A 126 14.02 12.58 -5.13
C ALA A 126 13.06 12.05 -4.04
N VAL A 127 13.61 11.52 -2.93
CA VAL A 127 12.79 11.03 -1.82
C VAL A 127 12.02 12.17 -1.14
N ALA A 128 12.63 13.34 -0.99
CA ALA A 128 11.95 14.50 -0.41
C ALA A 128 10.80 15.00 -1.30
N LEU A 129 11.00 15.03 -2.63
CA LEU A 129 9.97 15.40 -3.60
C LEU A 129 8.78 14.41 -3.57
N LEU A 130 9.05 13.09 -3.51
CA LEU A 130 7.99 12.09 -3.32
C LEU A 130 7.15 12.35 -2.06
N SER A 131 7.79 12.76 -0.96
CA SER A 131 7.09 12.97 0.32
C SER A 131 6.12 14.14 0.32
N VAL A 132 6.29 15.09 -0.62
CA VAL A 132 5.43 16.27 -0.78
C VAL A 132 4.52 16.17 -2.00
N GLY A 133 4.44 14.98 -2.62
CA GLY A 133 3.59 14.74 -3.80
C GLY A 133 4.15 15.27 -5.13
N GLU A 134 5.40 15.73 -5.17
CA GLU A 134 6.08 16.17 -6.40
C GLU A 134 6.68 14.98 -7.16
N GLY A 135 5.82 14.05 -7.57
CA GLY A 135 6.19 12.77 -8.17
C GLY A 135 7.05 12.86 -9.43
N GLU A 136 6.63 13.65 -10.40
CA GLU A 136 7.36 13.76 -11.67
C GLU A 136 8.77 14.35 -11.48
N ALA A 137 8.88 15.38 -10.65
CA ALA A 137 10.18 15.95 -10.28
C ALA A 137 11.06 14.94 -9.51
N ALA A 138 10.45 14.07 -8.71
CA ALA A 138 11.17 12.98 -8.04
C ALA A 138 11.69 11.94 -9.03
N PHE A 139 10.91 11.58 -10.05
CA PHE A 139 11.31 10.65 -11.11
C PHE A 139 12.58 11.17 -11.82
N ASP A 140 12.58 12.44 -12.23
CA ASP A 140 13.74 13.10 -12.82
C ASP A 140 14.97 13.10 -11.89
N ALA A 141 14.76 13.35 -10.60
CA ALA A 141 15.84 13.34 -9.63
C ALA A 141 16.43 11.94 -9.43
N PHE A 142 15.61 10.87 -9.46
CA PHE A 142 16.11 9.49 -9.46
C PHE A 142 16.88 9.15 -10.74
N ALA A 143 16.42 9.60 -11.91
CA ALA A 143 17.15 9.42 -13.16
C ALA A 143 18.53 10.07 -13.10
N LYS A 144 18.63 11.29 -12.58
CA LYS A 144 19.93 11.98 -12.35
C LYS A 144 20.80 11.26 -11.33
N ALA A 145 20.22 10.74 -10.25
CA ALA A 145 20.95 9.92 -9.28
C ALA A 145 21.55 8.67 -9.94
N ARG A 146 20.77 7.97 -10.77
CA ARG A 146 21.21 6.77 -11.50
C ARG A 146 22.30 7.10 -12.52
N ALA A 147 22.15 8.18 -13.28
CA ALA A 147 23.16 8.64 -14.23
C ALA A 147 24.50 9.00 -13.54
N ALA A 148 24.43 9.46 -12.28
CA ALA A 148 25.60 9.71 -11.45
C ALA A 148 26.15 8.46 -10.73
N GLY A 149 25.69 7.25 -11.07
CA GLY A 149 26.14 5.99 -10.49
C GLY A 149 25.69 5.76 -9.04
N ILE A 150 24.72 6.53 -8.54
CA ILE A 150 24.16 6.32 -7.20
C ILE A 150 23.21 5.13 -7.24
N VAL A 151 23.31 4.25 -6.24
CA VAL A 151 22.52 3.01 -6.13
C VAL A 151 21.74 2.94 -4.81
N GLY A 152 20.97 1.87 -4.63
CA GLY A 152 20.32 1.55 -3.35
C GLY A 152 19.01 2.31 -3.11
N PHE A 153 18.36 2.77 -4.17
CA PHE A 153 17.02 3.36 -4.15
C PHE A 153 16.02 2.63 -5.05
N ASP A 154 16.41 1.53 -5.69
CA ASP A 154 15.55 0.80 -6.64
C ASP A 154 14.27 0.27 -5.99
N LEU A 155 14.30 -0.16 -4.73
CA LEU A 155 13.09 -0.53 -3.99
C LEU A 155 12.13 0.66 -3.81
N ILE A 156 12.66 1.88 -3.64
CA ILE A 156 11.83 3.09 -3.51
C ILE A 156 11.19 3.42 -4.87
N VAL A 157 11.98 3.36 -5.94
CA VAL A 157 11.50 3.57 -7.32
C VAL A 157 10.43 2.53 -7.69
N ALA A 158 10.67 1.26 -7.39
CA ALA A 158 9.71 0.18 -7.64
C ALA A 158 8.37 0.44 -6.93
N LYS A 159 8.42 0.82 -5.64
CA LYS A 159 7.23 1.17 -4.87
C LYS A 159 6.52 2.42 -5.39
N ALA A 160 7.27 3.42 -5.84
CA ALA A 160 6.70 4.65 -6.38
C ALA A 160 5.98 4.40 -7.70
N HIS A 161 6.53 3.56 -8.60
CA HIS A 161 5.84 3.09 -9.80
C HIS A 161 4.54 2.34 -9.45
N LEU A 162 4.61 1.35 -8.54
CA LEU A 162 3.45 0.53 -8.15
C LEU A 162 2.35 1.30 -7.41
N ARG A 163 2.67 2.47 -6.84
CA ARG A 163 1.74 3.33 -6.09
C ARG A 163 1.39 4.61 -6.84
N HIS A 164 1.72 4.66 -8.13
CA HIS A 164 1.52 5.83 -8.99
C HIS A 164 2.07 7.16 -8.44
N SER A 165 3.08 7.07 -7.58
CA SER A 165 3.65 8.23 -6.89
C SER A 165 4.51 9.10 -7.80
N PHE A 166 4.74 8.70 -9.05
CA PHE A 166 5.38 9.52 -10.08
C PHE A 166 4.37 10.22 -11.01
N GLY A 167 3.06 10.18 -10.70
CA GLY A 167 2.04 10.74 -11.58
C GLY A 167 1.99 9.99 -12.92
N GLY A 168 1.84 10.72 -14.03
CA GLY A 168 1.77 10.14 -15.37
C GLY A 168 3.04 9.43 -15.84
N LEU A 169 4.16 9.56 -15.11
CA LEU A 169 5.41 8.85 -15.37
C LEU A 169 5.50 7.49 -14.66
N SER A 170 4.46 7.10 -13.92
CA SER A 170 4.41 5.80 -13.25
C SER A 170 4.24 4.68 -14.27
N ASP A 171 4.81 3.52 -13.95
CA ASP A 171 4.84 2.33 -14.81
C ASP A 171 4.82 1.12 -13.85
N PRO A 172 3.62 0.72 -13.41
CA PRO A 172 3.46 -0.34 -12.41
C PRO A 172 4.12 -1.65 -12.84
N GLU A 173 4.12 -1.98 -14.13
CA GLU A 173 4.77 -3.16 -14.71
C GLU A 173 6.29 -3.10 -14.55
N ALA A 174 6.92 -1.95 -14.84
CA ALA A 174 8.34 -1.74 -14.57
C ALA A 174 8.63 -1.80 -13.06
N GLY A 175 7.73 -1.27 -12.23
CA GLY A 175 7.81 -1.39 -10.77
C GLY A 175 7.82 -2.85 -10.29
N LEU A 176 6.91 -3.67 -10.82
CA LEU A 176 6.84 -5.10 -10.52
C LEU A 176 8.10 -5.84 -11.00
N ALA A 177 8.55 -5.59 -12.22
CA ALA A 177 9.76 -6.19 -12.78
C ALA A 177 11.01 -5.85 -11.95
N LEU A 178 11.09 -4.60 -11.45
CA LEU A 178 12.15 -4.18 -10.55
C LEU A 178 12.09 -4.90 -9.19
N LEU A 179 10.90 -5.08 -8.62
CA LEU A 179 10.73 -5.89 -7.40
C LEU A 179 11.16 -7.35 -7.61
N GLN A 180 10.80 -7.95 -8.74
CA GLN A 180 11.19 -9.32 -9.09
C GLN A 180 12.71 -9.43 -9.23
N THR A 181 13.35 -8.47 -9.91
CA THR A 181 14.82 -8.41 -10.05
C THR A 181 15.51 -8.31 -8.69
N LEU A 182 15.06 -7.41 -7.81
CA LEU A 182 15.60 -7.25 -6.46
C LEU A 182 15.38 -8.51 -5.60
N THR A 183 14.24 -9.17 -5.76
CA THR A 183 13.92 -10.44 -5.08
C THR A 183 14.84 -11.57 -5.52
N ALA A 184 15.11 -11.67 -6.82
CA ALA A 184 16.04 -12.63 -7.41
C ALA A 184 17.48 -12.38 -6.94
N ALA A 185 17.87 -11.12 -6.76
CA ALA A 185 19.14 -10.73 -6.15
C ALA A 185 19.21 -10.96 -4.62
N GLY A 186 18.14 -11.47 -4.00
CA GLY A 186 18.12 -11.81 -2.58
C GLY A 186 17.68 -10.69 -1.63
N ASP A 187 17.19 -9.54 -2.12
CA ASP A 187 16.68 -8.47 -1.25
C ASP A 187 15.38 -8.93 -0.55
N GLY A 188 15.46 -9.20 0.75
CA GLY A 188 14.32 -9.63 1.57
C GLY A 188 13.22 -8.57 1.71
N ARG A 189 13.54 -7.28 1.61
CA ARG A 189 12.55 -6.19 1.65
C ARG A 189 11.78 -6.14 0.34
N ALA A 190 12.47 -6.33 -0.79
CA ALA A 190 11.81 -6.43 -2.09
C ALA A 190 10.92 -7.67 -2.18
N ARG A 191 11.38 -8.81 -1.65
CA ARG A 191 10.57 -10.04 -1.55
C ARG A 191 9.30 -9.81 -0.72
N MET A 192 9.43 -9.11 0.41
CA MET A 192 8.27 -8.78 1.24
C MET A 192 7.31 -7.82 0.52
N GLU A 193 7.81 -6.80 -0.17
CA GLU A 193 6.97 -5.88 -0.95
C GLU A 193 6.28 -6.60 -2.13
N LEU A 194 6.98 -7.49 -2.83
CA LEU A 194 6.40 -8.33 -3.88
C LEU A 194 5.25 -9.18 -3.32
N GLY A 195 5.47 -9.82 -2.16
CA GLY A 195 4.40 -10.55 -1.47
C GLY A 195 3.19 -9.67 -1.15
N LYS A 196 3.42 -8.41 -0.72
CA LYS A 196 2.34 -7.44 -0.46
C LYS A 196 1.55 -7.13 -1.73
N THR A 197 2.25 -6.76 -2.81
CA THR A 197 1.65 -6.46 -4.13
C THR A 197 0.81 -7.64 -4.61
N LEU A 198 1.38 -8.84 -4.66
CA LEU A 198 0.67 -10.04 -5.13
C LEU A 198 -0.50 -10.44 -4.20
N SER A 199 -0.47 -10.08 -2.92
CA SER A 199 -1.56 -10.33 -1.96
C SER A 199 -2.66 -9.27 -1.96
N ASP A 200 -2.50 -8.22 -2.75
CA ASP A 200 -3.46 -7.14 -2.85
C ASP A 200 -4.25 -7.27 -4.16
N ALA A 201 -5.56 -7.51 -4.01
CA ALA A 201 -6.48 -7.60 -5.14
C ALA A 201 -6.52 -6.30 -5.97
N GLY A 202 -6.29 -5.14 -5.34
CA GLY A 202 -6.34 -3.85 -6.02
C GLY A 202 -5.07 -3.47 -6.75
N SER A 203 -4.01 -4.29 -6.67
CA SER A 203 -2.70 -3.94 -7.25
C SER A 203 -2.60 -4.08 -8.77
N GLY A 204 -3.61 -4.67 -9.43
CA GLY A 204 -3.50 -5.09 -10.83
C GLY A 204 -2.60 -6.31 -11.08
N PHE A 205 -1.86 -6.79 -10.07
CA PHE A 205 -0.91 -7.90 -10.18
C PHE A 205 -1.20 -9.02 -9.18
N ALA A 206 -2.45 -9.17 -8.74
CA ALA A 206 -2.81 -10.11 -7.70
C ALA A 206 -2.52 -11.56 -8.09
N ASP A 207 -1.66 -12.23 -7.32
CA ASP A 207 -1.46 -13.68 -7.35
C ASP A 207 -1.32 -14.17 -5.90
N PHE A 208 -2.46 -14.53 -5.32
CA PHE A 208 -2.51 -14.97 -3.93
C PHE A 208 -1.74 -16.26 -3.68
N ALA A 209 -1.59 -17.13 -4.68
CA ALA A 209 -0.83 -18.38 -4.55
C ALA A 209 0.68 -18.09 -4.50
N ALA A 210 1.18 -17.19 -5.35
CA ALA A 210 2.55 -16.70 -5.26
C ALA A 210 2.80 -15.91 -3.97
N ALA A 211 1.88 -15.03 -3.58
CA ALA A 211 1.97 -14.30 -2.31
C ALA A 211 2.05 -15.26 -1.11
N ARG A 212 1.23 -16.32 -1.11
CA ARG A 212 1.28 -17.37 -0.09
C ARG A 212 2.66 -18.01 -0.01
N ARG A 213 3.25 -18.43 -1.14
CA ARG A 213 4.59 -19.03 -1.16
C ARG A 213 5.66 -18.09 -0.60
N ILE A 214 5.61 -16.81 -0.99
CA ILE A 214 6.53 -15.78 -0.47
C ILE A 214 6.36 -15.63 1.05
N PHE A 215 5.13 -15.53 1.53
CA PHE A 215 4.88 -15.37 2.96
C PHE A 215 5.22 -16.64 3.75
N GLU A 216 5.01 -17.84 3.22
CA GLU A 216 5.47 -19.11 3.82
C GLU A 216 6.99 -19.14 3.97
N GLU A 217 7.74 -18.72 2.93
CA GLU A 217 9.20 -18.64 2.97
C GLU A 217 9.67 -17.65 4.06
N LEU A 218 9.16 -16.42 4.04
CA LEU A 218 9.53 -15.37 5.00
C LEU A 218 9.09 -15.73 6.42
N ALA A 219 7.92 -16.34 6.56
CA ALA A 219 7.44 -16.92 7.81
C ALA A 219 8.39 -18.01 8.31
N GLY A 220 8.89 -18.90 7.46
CA GLY A 220 9.88 -19.92 7.83
C GLY A 220 11.17 -19.31 8.42
N LYS A 221 11.51 -18.08 7.99
CA LYS A 221 12.66 -17.30 8.48
C LYS A 221 12.35 -16.42 9.70
N GLY A 222 11.18 -16.58 10.32
CA GLY A 222 10.79 -15.82 11.52
C GLY A 222 10.26 -14.41 11.26
N HIS A 223 9.95 -14.05 10.01
CA HIS A 223 9.42 -12.71 9.70
C HIS A 223 7.98 -12.55 10.23
N GLY A 224 7.81 -11.73 11.27
CA GLY A 224 6.52 -11.52 11.94
C GLY A 224 5.44 -10.99 11.01
N GLU A 225 5.72 -9.91 10.25
CA GLU A 225 4.73 -9.32 9.32
C GLU A 225 4.26 -10.33 8.26
N ALA A 226 5.18 -11.07 7.63
CA ALA A 226 4.84 -12.11 6.67
C ALA A 226 3.97 -13.22 7.30
N THR A 227 4.27 -13.60 8.55
CA THR A 227 3.45 -14.56 9.31
C THR A 227 2.01 -14.05 9.48
N MET A 228 1.85 -12.77 9.83
CA MET A 228 0.52 -12.15 9.98
C MET A 228 -0.23 -12.09 8.64
N ARG A 229 0.46 -11.80 7.54
CA ARG A 229 -0.14 -11.77 6.20
C ARG A 229 -0.54 -13.16 5.72
N LEU A 230 0.30 -14.17 5.96
CA LEU A 230 -0.04 -15.57 5.70
C LEU A 230 -1.30 -16.00 6.48
N ALA A 231 -1.40 -15.64 7.76
CA ALA A 231 -2.60 -15.86 8.55
C ALA A 231 -3.84 -15.20 7.91
N GLY A 232 -3.67 -13.99 7.37
CA GLY A 232 -4.70 -13.27 6.60
C GLY A 232 -5.18 -14.03 5.36
N LEU A 233 -4.27 -14.69 4.62
CA LEU A 233 -4.63 -15.51 3.46
C LEU A 233 -5.48 -16.73 3.88
N TYR A 234 -5.08 -17.45 4.93
CA TYR A 234 -5.87 -18.58 5.48
C TYR A 234 -7.22 -18.12 6.07
N ARG A 235 -7.27 -16.94 6.70
CA ARG A 235 -8.50 -16.36 7.25
C ARG A 235 -9.49 -15.98 6.15
N GLY A 236 -8.99 -15.39 5.05
CA GLY A 236 -9.80 -14.94 3.92
C GLY A 236 -10.18 -16.08 2.96
N GLY A 237 -9.34 -17.12 2.87
CA GLY A 237 -9.40 -18.12 1.82
C GLY A 237 -8.92 -17.55 0.48
N LEU A 238 -7.74 -16.92 0.45
CA LEU A 238 -7.17 -16.25 -0.72
C LEU A 238 -5.92 -16.97 -1.19
N GLY A 239 -5.97 -17.61 -2.37
CA GLY A 239 -4.89 -18.48 -2.88
C GLY A 239 -4.69 -19.78 -2.08
N VAL A 240 -5.64 -20.06 -1.18
CA VAL A 240 -5.64 -21.16 -0.21
C VAL A 240 -7.08 -21.33 0.31
N PRO A 241 -7.57 -22.56 0.58
CA PRO A 241 -8.85 -22.77 1.25
C PRO A 241 -8.90 -22.08 2.62
N ARG A 242 -10.06 -21.50 2.94
CA ARG A 242 -10.26 -20.83 4.23
C ARG A 242 -10.07 -21.82 5.39
N HIS A 243 -9.20 -21.48 6.33
CA HIS A 243 -8.90 -22.35 7.47
C HIS A 243 -8.56 -21.54 8.74
N TYR A 244 -9.58 -21.28 9.57
CA TYR A 244 -9.42 -20.50 10.81
C TYR A 244 -8.45 -21.11 11.84
N PRO A 245 -8.36 -22.44 12.04
CA PRO A 245 -7.37 -23.01 12.95
C PRO A 245 -5.93 -22.68 12.54
N THR A 246 -5.59 -22.79 11.26
CA THR A 246 -4.25 -22.42 10.74
C THR A 246 -4.01 -20.93 10.88
N ALA A 247 -5.00 -20.09 10.54
CA ALA A 247 -4.90 -18.65 10.72
C ALA A 247 -4.63 -18.27 12.18
N GLN A 248 -5.31 -18.92 13.14
CA GLN A 248 -5.09 -18.67 14.56
C GLN A 248 -3.65 -18.98 14.98
N VAL A 249 -3.13 -20.16 14.63
CA VAL A 249 -1.74 -20.56 14.98
C VAL A 249 -0.72 -19.58 14.40
N LEU A 250 -0.95 -19.11 13.18
CA LEU A 250 -0.08 -18.11 12.54
C LEU A 250 -0.20 -16.74 13.22
N TYR A 251 -1.39 -16.29 13.57
CA TYR A 251 -1.57 -15.04 14.33
C TYR A 251 -0.95 -15.13 15.74
N GLU A 252 -1.06 -16.27 16.42
CA GLU A 252 -0.39 -16.50 17.71
C GLU A 252 1.12 -16.42 17.57
N ARG A 253 1.68 -16.96 16.48
CA ARG A 253 3.10 -16.85 16.19
C ARG A 253 3.52 -15.41 15.88
N ALA A 254 2.73 -14.67 15.10
CA ALA A 254 2.98 -13.25 14.85
C ALA A 254 2.91 -12.43 16.14
N ALA A 255 1.96 -12.71 17.03
CA ALA A 255 1.84 -12.08 18.34
C ALA A 255 3.05 -12.33 19.23
N ARG A 256 3.58 -13.57 19.26
CA ARG A 256 4.84 -13.90 19.97
C ARG A 256 6.05 -13.14 19.41
N SER A 257 6.04 -12.80 18.14
CA SER A 257 7.06 -11.97 17.50
C SER A 257 6.85 -10.46 17.68
N GLY A 258 5.89 -10.03 18.52
CA GLY A 258 5.63 -8.62 18.79
C GLY A 258 4.92 -7.86 17.66
N VAL A 259 4.29 -8.57 16.70
CA VAL A 259 3.52 -7.92 15.64
C VAL A 259 2.27 -7.29 16.24
N GLU A 260 2.14 -5.99 16.05
CA GLU A 260 1.02 -5.19 16.52
C GLU A 260 -0.32 -5.70 15.97
N GLY A 261 -1.38 -5.63 16.77
CA GLY A 261 -2.73 -6.10 16.40
C GLY A 261 -2.88 -7.62 16.24
N ALA A 262 -1.80 -8.40 16.21
CA ALA A 262 -1.87 -9.86 16.02
C ALA A 262 -2.65 -10.56 17.14
N ARG A 263 -2.55 -10.08 18.39
CA ARG A 263 -3.33 -10.61 19.53
C ARG A 263 -4.84 -10.43 19.35
N LEU A 264 -5.27 -9.29 18.84
CA LEU A 264 -6.69 -9.06 18.54
C LEU A 264 -7.16 -9.99 17.41
N LYS A 265 -6.29 -10.29 16.44
CA LYS A 265 -6.58 -11.29 15.40
C LYS A 265 -6.66 -12.71 15.94
N VAL A 266 -5.90 -13.07 16.97
CA VAL A 266 -6.08 -14.36 17.67
C VAL A 266 -7.48 -14.47 18.26
N ALA A 267 -7.94 -13.43 18.98
CA ALA A 267 -9.29 -13.39 19.55
C ALA A 267 -10.36 -13.46 18.45
N GLU A 268 -10.21 -12.74 17.33
CA GLU A 268 -11.10 -12.82 16.16
C GLU A 268 -11.22 -14.28 15.66
N MET A 269 -10.09 -15.00 15.56
CA MET A 269 -10.11 -16.40 15.10
C MET A 269 -10.77 -17.34 16.11
N GLN A 270 -10.54 -17.13 17.40
CA GLN A 270 -11.19 -17.90 18.46
C GLN A 270 -12.71 -17.69 18.44
N ILE A 271 -13.19 -16.45 18.26
CA ILE A 271 -14.62 -16.13 18.08
C ILE A 271 -15.19 -16.87 16.87
N ARG A 272 -14.54 -16.78 15.70
CA ARG A 272 -14.96 -17.46 14.46
C ARG A 272 -15.05 -18.99 14.59
N ARG A 273 -14.26 -19.56 15.50
CA ARG A 273 -14.22 -21.00 15.80
C ARG A 273 -15.16 -21.42 16.93
N GLY A 274 -15.88 -20.50 17.55
CA GLY A 274 -16.72 -20.79 18.72
C GLY A 274 -15.94 -21.00 20.03
N LEU A 275 -14.66 -20.65 20.07
CA LEU A 275 -13.78 -20.79 21.25
C LEU A 275 -13.92 -19.57 22.17
N PHE A 276 -15.14 -19.27 22.60
CA PHE A 276 -15.49 -18.01 23.25
C PHE A 276 -14.73 -17.75 24.56
N GLY A 277 -14.55 -18.77 25.40
CA GLY A 277 -13.77 -18.63 26.63
C GLY A 277 -12.28 -18.35 26.41
N ASN A 278 -11.73 -18.81 25.27
CA ASN A 278 -10.35 -18.47 24.89
C ASN A 278 -10.29 -17.04 24.35
N ALA A 279 -11.27 -16.64 23.53
CA ALA A 279 -11.37 -15.28 22.99
C ALA A 279 -11.43 -14.24 24.11
N ARG A 280 -12.29 -14.46 25.10
CA ARG A 280 -12.42 -13.56 26.26
C ARG A 280 -11.11 -13.41 27.02
N ARG A 281 -10.48 -14.52 27.41
CA ARG A 281 -9.17 -14.49 28.10
C ARG A 281 -8.11 -13.77 27.27
N THR A 282 -8.06 -14.04 25.97
CA THR A 282 -7.10 -13.38 25.06
C THR A 282 -7.30 -11.87 25.04
N LEU A 283 -8.56 -11.40 25.00
CA LEU A 283 -8.89 -9.98 25.05
C LEU A 283 -8.59 -9.37 26.43
N GLU A 284 -8.96 -10.01 27.53
CA GLU A 284 -8.66 -9.55 28.90
C GLU A 284 -7.15 -9.40 29.15
N HIS A 285 -6.36 -10.37 28.70
CA HIS A 285 -4.90 -10.28 28.74
C HIS A 285 -4.38 -9.14 27.85
N ALA A 286 -4.95 -8.95 26.66
CA ALA A 286 -4.57 -7.85 25.78
C ALA A 286 -4.90 -6.47 26.40
N VAL A 287 -6.01 -6.34 27.13
CA VAL A 287 -6.36 -5.13 27.89
C VAL A 287 -5.35 -4.89 29.01
N THR A 288 -5.03 -5.93 29.79
CA THR A 288 -4.06 -5.84 30.89
C THR A 288 -2.67 -5.42 30.39
N ASP A 289 -2.26 -5.94 29.24
CA ASP A 289 -1.00 -5.62 28.58
C ASP A 289 -1.05 -4.29 27.79
N ARG A 290 -2.14 -3.53 27.90
CA ARG A 290 -2.36 -2.24 27.22
C ARG A 290 -2.14 -2.31 25.71
N VAL A 291 -2.58 -3.41 25.09
CA VAL A 291 -2.62 -3.51 23.62
C VAL A 291 -3.58 -2.48 23.08
N GLU A 292 -3.11 -1.72 22.08
CA GLU A 292 -3.91 -0.73 21.41
C GLU A 292 -5.23 -1.32 20.88
N GLY A 293 -6.35 -0.68 21.21
CA GLY A 293 -7.69 -1.10 20.78
C GLY A 293 -8.26 -2.36 21.45
N ALA A 294 -7.54 -2.99 22.39
CA ALA A 294 -8.02 -4.21 23.03
C ALA A 294 -9.28 -4.03 23.87
N GLU A 295 -9.38 -2.92 24.59
CA GLU A 295 -10.54 -2.60 25.43
C GLU A 295 -11.80 -2.41 24.58
N VAL A 296 -11.70 -1.60 23.52
CA VAL A 296 -12.77 -1.39 22.54
C VAL A 296 -13.15 -2.72 21.86
N ALA A 297 -12.18 -3.57 21.52
CA ALA A 297 -12.46 -4.88 20.94
C ALA A 297 -13.18 -5.84 21.92
N LEU A 298 -12.85 -5.79 23.20
CA LEU A 298 -13.55 -6.55 24.24
C LEU A 298 -14.99 -6.05 24.41
N ILE A 299 -15.17 -4.74 24.51
CA ILE A 299 -16.49 -4.10 24.61
C ILE A 299 -17.35 -4.48 23.40
N ASP A 300 -16.82 -4.37 22.18
CA ASP A 300 -17.54 -4.76 20.96
C ASP A 300 -17.98 -6.23 20.98
N ALA A 301 -17.05 -7.12 21.32
CA ALA A 301 -17.32 -8.56 21.38
C ALA A 301 -18.39 -8.89 22.44
N GLU A 302 -18.36 -8.23 23.60
CA GLU A 302 -19.34 -8.42 24.67
C GLU A 302 -20.72 -7.87 24.29
N ILE A 303 -20.79 -6.65 23.75
CA ILE A 303 -22.04 -6.04 23.31
C ILE A 303 -22.69 -6.91 22.23
N ARG A 304 -21.92 -7.34 21.23
CA ARG A 304 -22.42 -8.18 20.12
C ARG A 304 -22.66 -9.64 20.51
N ARG A 305 -22.46 -10.01 21.78
CA ARG A 305 -22.60 -11.39 22.29
C ARG A 305 -21.74 -12.40 21.52
N GLN A 306 -20.56 -11.97 21.08
CA GLN A 306 -19.60 -12.80 20.36
C GLN A 306 -18.77 -13.70 21.28
N LEU A 307 -18.88 -13.54 22.60
CA LEU A 307 -18.20 -14.37 23.61
C LEU A 307 -19.15 -15.39 24.26
N GLY A 308 -20.20 -15.79 23.53
CA GLY A 308 -21.11 -16.85 23.90
C GLY A 308 -22.12 -16.45 24.97
N SER A 309 -22.65 -17.45 25.70
CA SER A 309 -23.67 -17.23 26.74
C SER A 309 -23.19 -16.43 27.95
N ARG A 310 -21.87 -16.31 28.12
CA ARG A 310 -21.24 -15.55 29.21
C ARG A 310 -20.99 -14.09 28.87
N SER A 311 -21.44 -13.64 27.70
CA SER A 311 -21.21 -12.25 27.32
C SER A 311 -21.93 -11.29 28.27
N ASP A 312 -21.16 -10.36 28.84
CA ASP A 312 -21.68 -9.36 29.77
C ASP A 312 -21.95 -8.04 29.03
N ARG A 313 -23.08 -8.02 28.33
CA ARG A 313 -23.53 -6.86 27.55
C ARG A 313 -23.76 -5.64 28.44
N ALA A 314 -24.25 -5.83 29.67
CA ALA A 314 -24.58 -4.71 30.55
C ALA A 314 -23.31 -4.01 31.02
N ALA A 315 -22.32 -4.77 31.50
CA ALA A 315 -21.02 -4.21 31.87
C ALA A 315 -20.30 -3.56 30.68
N ALA A 316 -20.37 -4.18 29.49
CA ALA A 316 -19.73 -3.61 28.30
C ALA A 316 -20.39 -2.31 27.81
N LEU A 317 -21.72 -2.16 27.94
CA LEU A 317 -22.40 -0.90 27.66
C LEU A 317 -21.99 0.20 28.64
N ALA A 318 -21.92 -0.11 29.94
CA ALA A 318 -21.43 0.84 30.95
C ALA A 318 -19.97 1.25 30.68
N ALA A 319 -19.11 0.30 30.28
CA ALA A 319 -17.73 0.59 29.90
C ALA A 319 -17.64 1.45 28.63
N LEU A 320 -18.52 1.24 27.65
CA LEU A 320 -18.62 2.10 26.47
C LEU A 320 -19.03 3.53 26.86
N GLU A 321 -20.06 3.68 27.70
CA GLU A 321 -20.52 4.98 28.17
C GLU A 321 -19.45 5.74 28.96
N GLU A 322 -18.68 5.04 29.80
CA GLU A 322 -17.54 5.63 30.49
C GLU A 322 -16.42 6.00 29.52
N GLY A 323 -16.09 5.11 28.59
CA GLY A 323 -15.10 5.36 27.55
C GLY A 323 -15.45 6.54 26.64
N LEU A 324 -16.74 6.78 26.36
CA LEU A 324 -17.21 7.95 25.61
C LEU A 324 -16.93 9.28 26.33
N LYS A 325 -16.79 9.28 27.66
CA LYS A 325 -16.36 10.47 28.42
C LYS A 325 -14.86 10.75 28.28
N SER A 326 -14.09 9.78 27.80
CA SER A 326 -12.68 9.97 27.48
C SER A 326 -12.51 10.74 26.16
N GLN A 327 -11.35 11.33 25.95
CA GLN A 327 -10.98 11.93 24.66
C GLN A 327 -10.47 10.91 23.63
N ASP A 328 -10.58 9.60 23.91
CA ASP A 328 -10.16 8.56 22.99
C ASP A 328 -11.21 8.35 21.89
N PRO A 329 -10.90 8.65 20.61
CA PRO A 329 -11.87 8.62 19.53
C PRO A 329 -12.39 7.21 19.21
N ARG A 330 -11.71 6.15 19.67
CA ARG A 330 -12.08 4.76 19.36
C ARG A 330 -13.42 4.36 19.99
N TYR A 331 -13.79 4.93 21.13
CA TYR A 331 -15.11 4.70 21.74
C TYR A 331 -16.24 5.30 20.91
N GLY A 332 -16.05 6.53 20.42
CA GLY A 332 -17.01 7.18 19.53
C GLY A 332 -17.16 6.42 18.21
N VAL A 333 -16.04 5.97 17.62
CA VAL A 333 -16.05 5.13 16.41
C VAL A 333 -16.84 3.83 16.65
N LEU A 334 -16.57 3.11 17.74
CA LEU A 334 -17.31 1.91 18.10
C LEU A 334 -18.81 2.19 18.28
N ALA A 335 -19.17 3.27 18.98
CA ALA A 335 -20.56 3.66 19.17
C ALA A 335 -21.29 3.89 17.83
N LEU A 336 -20.67 4.61 16.88
CA LEU A 336 -21.24 4.78 15.54
C LEU A 336 -21.31 3.47 14.76
N GLU A 337 -20.33 2.57 14.90
CA GLU A 337 -20.36 1.25 14.26
C GLU A 337 -21.50 0.38 14.79
N LEU A 338 -21.72 0.37 16.11
CA LEU A 338 -22.83 -0.36 16.74
C LEU A 338 -24.19 0.17 16.26
N LEU A 339 -24.36 1.50 16.19
CA LEU A 339 -25.57 2.13 15.64
C LEU A 339 -25.78 1.80 14.16
N SER A 340 -24.70 1.86 13.37
CA SER A 340 -24.71 1.56 11.93
C SER A 340 -25.03 0.09 11.63
N ASP A 341 -24.69 -0.81 12.55
CA ASP A 341 -24.99 -2.25 12.48
C ASP A 341 -26.34 -2.62 13.10
N HIS A 342 -27.12 -1.62 13.52
CA HIS A 342 -28.41 -1.78 14.18
C HIS A 342 -28.34 -2.64 15.46
N VAL A 343 -27.19 -2.59 16.15
CA VAL A 343 -27.05 -3.23 17.46
C VAL A 343 -27.85 -2.39 18.48
N PRO A 344 -28.75 -2.99 19.28
CA PRO A 344 -29.68 -2.23 20.11
C PRO A 344 -28.97 -1.58 21.32
N VAL A 345 -28.45 -0.38 21.13
CA VAL A 345 -27.74 0.40 22.17
C VAL A 345 -28.49 1.70 22.44
N SER A 346 -28.56 2.10 23.71
CA SER A 346 -29.15 3.37 24.13
C SER A 346 -28.01 4.35 24.39
N LEU A 347 -27.67 5.14 23.38
CA LEU A 347 -26.59 6.13 23.45
C LEU A 347 -27.14 7.49 23.02
N ASP A 348 -26.59 8.56 23.61
CA ASP A 348 -26.82 9.92 23.12
C ASP A 348 -26.13 10.08 21.75
N ARG A 349 -26.93 10.07 20.70
CA ARG A 349 -26.44 10.06 19.32
C ARG A 349 -25.77 11.37 18.94
N ASP A 350 -26.24 12.49 19.48
CA ASP A 350 -25.71 13.81 19.15
C ASP A 350 -24.33 14.00 19.78
N VAL A 351 -24.17 13.56 21.03
CA VAL A 351 -22.87 13.53 21.72
C VAL A 351 -21.87 12.65 20.97
N VAL A 352 -22.26 11.43 20.59
CA VAL A 352 -21.39 10.51 19.85
C VAL A 352 -20.96 11.11 18.50
N VAL A 353 -21.89 11.67 17.73
CA VAL A 353 -21.57 12.31 16.44
C VAL A 353 -20.64 13.50 16.62
N ALA A 354 -20.88 14.35 17.62
CA ALA A 354 -20.05 15.52 17.90
C ALA A 354 -18.61 15.12 18.28
N GLN A 355 -18.44 14.10 19.13
CA GLN A 355 -17.13 13.59 19.52
C GLN A 355 -16.36 13.01 18.33
N VAL A 356 -17.00 12.17 17.51
CA VAL A 356 -16.35 11.56 16.35
C VAL A 356 -16.03 12.62 15.30
N ARG A 357 -16.88 13.63 15.12
CA ARG A 357 -16.61 14.78 14.24
C ARG A 357 -15.40 15.57 14.72
N ALA A 358 -15.35 15.93 15.99
CA ALA A 358 -14.20 16.61 16.57
C ALA A 358 -12.92 15.79 16.34
N ALA A 359 -12.95 14.47 16.54
CA ALA A 359 -11.80 13.61 16.25
C ALA A 359 -11.40 13.62 14.76
N ALA A 360 -12.37 13.55 13.85
CA ALA A 360 -12.10 13.65 12.41
C ALA A 360 -11.46 15.00 12.05
N ASP A 361 -11.94 16.10 12.63
CA ASP A 361 -11.38 17.45 12.44
C ASP A 361 -9.93 17.57 12.95
N HIS A 362 -9.53 16.74 13.93
CA HIS A 362 -8.14 16.64 14.43
C HIS A 362 -7.29 15.60 13.67
N GLY A 363 -7.76 15.10 12.53
CA GLY A 363 -6.99 14.22 11.65
C GLY A 363 -7.21 12.72 11.86
N HIS A 364 -8.19 12.30 12.67
CA HIS A 364 -8.48 10.88 12.87
C HIS A 364 -9.29 10.29 11.71
N GLY A 365 -8.62 9.68 10.73
CA GLY A 365 -9.25 9.13 9.52
C GLY A 365 -10.31 8.04 9.76
N ASP A 366 -10.14 7.19 10.77
CA ASP A 366 -11.17 6.19 11.13
C ASP A 366 -12.46 6.85 11.64
N SER A 367 -12.34 8.00 12.31
CA SER A 367 -13.50 8.80 12.72
C SER A 367 -14.23 9.39 11.52
N ALA A 368 -13.50 9.93 10.55
CA ALA A 368 -14.07 10.41 9.28
C ALA A 368 -14.81 9.29 8.53
N ALA A 369 -14.20 8.10 8.43
CA ALA A 369 -14.83 6.94 7.80
C ALA A 369 -16.09 6.46 8.55
N ALA A 370 -16.06 6.46 9.88
CA ALA A 370 -17.20 6.10 10.72
C ALA A 370 -18.37 7.08 10.54
N LEU A 371 -18.10 8.39 10.44
CA LEU A 371 -19.13 9.41 10.18
C LEU A 371 -19.81 9.20 8.83
N LEU A 372 -19.04 9.00 7.76
CA LEU A 372 -19.60 8.73 6.42
C LEU A 372 -20.45 7.45 6.42
N ARG A 373 -19.99 6.41 7.13
CA ARG A 373 -20.77 5.18 7.30
C ARG A 373 -22.08 5.42 8.06
N ALA A 374 -22.01 6.10 9.20
CA ALA A 374 -23.18 6.40 10.02
C ALA A 374 -24.17 7.30 9.29
N ALA A 375 -23.70 8.26 8.51
CA ALA A 375 -24.52 9.13 7.67
C ALA A 375 -25.36 8.35 6.63
N ARG A 376 -24.89 7.17 6.21
CA ARG A 376 -25.64 6.28 5.31
C ARG A 376 -26.62 5.38 6.05
N LEU A 377 -26.18 4.80 7.16
CA LEU A 377 -26.82 3.65 7.77
C LEU A 377 -27.67 3.98 9.00
N VAL A 378 -27.44 5.12 9.65
CA VAL A 378 -28.15 5.49 10.89
C VAL A 378 -29.20 6.57 10.58
N PRO A 379 -30.49 6.23 10.58
CA PRO A 379 -31.54 7.21 10.35
C PRO A 379 -31.65 8.20 11.52
N GLY A 380 -32.08 9.43 11.22
CA GLY A 380 -32.32 10.46 12.23
C GLY A 380 -31.10 11.25 12.71
N LEU A 381 -29.88 10.94 12.22
CA LEU A 381 -28.68 11.74 12.58
C LEU A 381 -28.58 13.09 11.83
N GLY A 382 -29.44 13.35 10.85
CA GLY A 382 -29.32 14.54 9.99
C GLY A 382 -28.05 14.59 9.10
N LEU A 383 -27.22 13.54 9.12
CA LEU A 383 -25.94 13.50 8.41
C LEU A 383 -26.05 13.08 6.94
N ARG A 384 -27.16 12.44 6.52
CA ARG A 384 -27.29 11.86 5.16
C ARG A 384 -27.09 12.92 4.06
N ALA A 385 -27.67 14.10 4.23
CA ALA A 385 -27.53 15.21 3.30
C ALA A 385 -26.13 15.86 3.33
N GLN A 386 -25.39 15.69 4.43
CA GLN A 386 -24.06 16.26 4.61
C GLN A 386 -22.94 15.38 4.01
N ARG A 387 -23.26 14.18 3.51
CA ARG A 387 -22.26 13.22 3.02
C ARG A 387 -21.29 13.80 1.97
N PRO A 388 -21.74 14.54 0.93
CA PRO A 388 -20.81 15.15 -0.03
C PRO A 388 -19.85 16.14 0.64
N ALA A 389 -20.35 16.96 1.57
CA ALA A 389 -19.52 17.91 2.31
C ALA A 389 -18.52 17.22 3.25
N LEU A 390 -18.96 16.19 3.98
CA LEU A 390 -18.10 15.38 4.86
C LEU A 390 -16.97 14.70 4.08
N LEU A 391 -17.31 14.15 2.92
CA LEU A 391 -16.35 13.50 2.03
C LEU A 391 -15.29 14.49 1.54
N GLU A 392 -15.71 15.72 1.20
CA GLU A 392 -14.79 16.77 0.77
C GLU A 392 -13.90 17.24 1.92
N SER A 393 -14.48 17.54 3.09
CA SER A 393 -13.75 18.02 4.26
C SER A 393 -12.70 17.04 4.77
N TYR A 394 -12.95 15.73 4.65
CA TYR A 394 -12.05 14.69 5.15
C TYR A 394 -11.34 13.92 4.04
N ARG A 395 -11.33 14.44 2.81
CA ARG A 395 -10.80 13.76 1.62
C ARG A 395 -9.40 13.20 1.84
N ASP A 396 -8.51 13.97 2.47
CA ASP A 396 -7.10 13.62 2.67
C ASP A 396 -6.86 12.68 3.86
N LEU A 397 -7.85 12.53 4.75
CA LEU A 397 -7.79 11.60 5.88
C LEU A 397 -8.28 10.20 5.51
N LEU A 398 -9.05 10.09 4.43
CA LEU A 398 -9.66 8.85 4.00
C LEU A 398 -8.71 8.04 3.14
N ARG A 399 -8.68 6.72 3.38
CA ARG A 399 -8.07 5.78 2.44
C ARG A 399 -8.79 5.86 1.09
N ASP A 400 -8.05 5.73 -0.01
CA ASP A 400 -8.59 5.82 -1.37
C ASP A 400 -9.82 4.94 -1.58
N ALA A 401 -9.74 3.66 -1.21
CA ALA A 401 -10.86 2.73 -1.29
C ALA A 401 -12.12 3.16 -0.51
N THR A 402 -11.95 3.89 0.60
CA THR A 402 -13.07 4.44 1.38
C THR A 402 -13.65 5.65 0.67
N ARG A 403 -12.79 6.58 0.22
CA ARG A 403 -13.18 7.78 -0.52
C ARG A 403 -13.92 7.42 -1.81
N THR A 404 -13.29 6.66 -2.69
CA THR A 404 -13.87 6.19 -3.96
C THR A 404 -15.16 5.41 -3.72
N GLY A 405 -15.17 4.56 -2.69
CA GLY A 405 -16.36 3.81 -2.34
C GLY A 405 -17.53 4.69 -1.88
N GLU A 406 -17.25 5.83 -1.25
CA GLU A 406 -18.27 6.78 -0.84
C GLU A 406 -18.77 7.65 -2.00
N GLU A 407 -17.87 8.09 -2.87
CA GLU A 407 -18.20 8.81 -4.12
C GLU A 407 -19.17 8.02 -4.99
N VAL A 408 -18.85 6.74 -5.23
CA VAL A 408 -19.73 5.82 -5.98
C VAL A 408 -21.11 5.74 -5.34
N ARG A 409 -21.20 5.64 -4.02
CA ARG A 409 -22.49 5.57 -3.33
C ARG A 409 -23.26 6.87 -3.41
N ILE A 410 -22.59 8.02 -3.32
CA ILE A 410 -23.25 9.32 -3.51
C ILE A 410 -23.86 9.41 -4.91
N ILE A 411 -23.15 8.95 -5.95
CA ILE A 411 -23.68 8.88 -7.32
C ILE A 411 -24.92 7.97 -7.37
N MET A 412 -24.83 6.76 -6.82
CA MET A 412 -25.94 5.80 -6.79
C MET A 412 -27.16 6.31 -6.02
N ASP A 413 -26.96 7.05 -4.93
CA ASP A 413 -28.04 7.56 -4.07
C ASP A 413 -28.69 8.85 -4.62
N SER A 414 -27.96 9.63 -5.42
CA SER A 414 -28.41 10.96 -5.87
C SER A 414 -28.92 11.02 -7.31
N GLN A 415 -28.64 10.00 -8.13
CA GLN A 415 -29.00 9.98 -9.55
C GLN A 415 -30.03 8.88 -9.86
N PRO A 416 -30.86 9.05 -10.91
CA PRO A 416 -31.63 7.94 -11.48
C PRO A 416 -30.70 6.78 -11.86
N ARG A 417 -31.16 5.54 -11.65
CA ARG A 417 -30.33 4.33 -11.79
C ARG A 417 -29.58 4.22 -13.13
N SER A 418 -30.21 4.57 -14.24
CA SER A 418 -29.56 4.57 -15.56
C SER A 418 -28.41 5.57 -15.64
N LYS A 419 -28.64 6.80 -15.19
CA LYS A 419 -27.63 7.86 -15.16
C LYS A 419 -26.50 7.55 -14.19
N ALA A 420 -26.80 6.97 -13.02
CA ALA A 420 -25.78 6.52 -12.08
C ALA A 420 -24.84 5.49 -12.71
N ARG A 421 -25.39 4.52 -13.44
CA ARG A 421 -24.63 3.49 -14.18
C ARG A 421 -23.72 4.11 -15.24
N GLU A 422 -24.22 5.07 -16.01
CA GLU A 422 -23.44 5.80 -17.03
C GLU A 422 -22.29 6.59 -16.39
N MET A 423 -22.57 7.38 -15.35
CA MET A 423 -21.54 8.16 -14.64
C MET A 423 -20.46 7.27 -13.99
N ILE A 424 -20.85 6.10 -13.47
CA ILE A 424 -19.90 5.14 -12.90
C ILE A 424 -19.06 4.48 -14.00
N ALA A 425 -19.65 4.18 -15.16
CA ALA A 425 -18.92 3.62 -16.30
C ALA A 425 -17.91 4.63 -16.87
N GLU A 426 -18.32 5.88 -17.09
CA GLU A 426 -17.42 6.97 -17.50
C GLU A 426 -16.24 7.13 -16.53
N ARG A 427 -16.53 7.06 -15.22
CA ARG A 427 -15.49 7.10 -14.20
C ARG A 427 -14.52 5.92 -14.26
N LEU A 428 -14.99 4.73 -14.64
CA LEU A 428 -14.08 3.60 -14.87
C LEU A 428 -13.15 3.87 -16.04
N ASP A 429 -13.66 4.49 -17.12
CA ASP A 429 -12.90 4.74 -18.34
C ASP A 429 -11.71 5.69 -18.12
N GLU A 430 -11.85 6.63 -17.19
CA GLU A 430 -10.82 7.61 -16.84
C GLU A 430 -9.93 7.18 -15.66
N ALA A 431 -10.24 6.05 -15.01
CA ALA A 431 -9.59 5.64 -13.77
C ALA A 431 -8.28 4.87 -14.00
N SER A 432 -7.32 5.06 -13.09
CA SER A 432 -6.19 4.12 -12.95
C SER A 432 -6.72 2.72 -12.55
N PRO A 433 -5.96 1.63 -12.78
CA PRO A 433 -6.38 0.28 -12.40
C PRO A 433 -6.79 0.14 -10.92
N GLU A 434 -6.12 0.84 -10.00
CA GLU A 434 -6.42 0.78 -8.57
C GLU A 434 -7.77 1.45 -8.28
N VAL A 435 -8.00 2.63 -8.86
CA VAL A 435 -9.26 3.37 -8.71
C VAL A 435 -10.40 2.60 -9.38
N ALA A 436 -10.17 2.02 -10.55
CA ALA A 436 -11.15 1.19 -11.25
C ALA A 436 -11.53 -0.04 -10.40
N TYR A 437 -10.55 -0.73 -9.80
CA TYR A 437 -10.82 -1.83 -8.86
C TYR A 437 -11.67 -1.37 -7.68
N ASP A 438 -11.36 -0.22 -7.09
CA ASP A 438 -12.10 0.33 -5.95
C ASP A 438 -13.53 0.73 -6.32
N VAL A 439 -13.73 1.34 -7.51
CA VAL A 439 -15.05 1.65 -8.06
C VAL A 439 -15.85 0.36 -8.24
N MET A 440 -15.33 -0.62 -8.97
CA MET A 440 -16.02 -1.90 -9.21
C MET A 440 -16.33 -2.61 -7.89
N SER A 441 -15.38 -2.64 -6.97
CA SER A 441 -15.55 -3.21 -5.64
C SER A 441 -16.57 -2.46 -4.79
N ALA A 442 -16.69 -1.15 -4.95
CA ALA A 442 -17.70 -0.35 -4.27
C ALA A 442 -19.11 -0.66 -4.79
N VAL A 443 -19.27 -0.73 -6.12
CA VAL A 443 -20.52 -1.13 -6.77
C VAL A 443 -20.93 -2.55 -6.34
N ALA A 444 -19.99 -3.52 -6.38
CA ALA A 444 -20.23 -4.90 -5.94
C ALA A 444 -20.75 -5.01 -4.49
N ARG A 445 -20.28 -4.12 -3.61
CA ARG A 445 -20.72 -4.03 -2.21
C ARG A 445 -22.04 -3.29 -2.04
N ALA A 446 -22.38 -2.38 -2.95
CA ALA A 446 -23.57 -1.54 -2.88
C ALA A 446 -24.80 -2.24 -3.47
N ASP A 447 -24.70 -2.74 -4.71
CA ASP A 447 -25.80 -3.41 -5.40
C ASP A 447 -25.26 -4.46 -6.39
N ARG A 448 -25.70 -5.71 -6.23
CA ARG A 448 -25.24 -6.81 -7.09
C ARG A 448 -25.68 -6.65 -8.54
N ASN A 449 -26.86 -6.07 -8.78
CA ASN A 449 -27.39 -5.93 -10.13
C ASN A 449 -26.67 -4.81 -10.89
N ASP A 450 -26.27 -3.74 -10.21
CA ASP A 450 -25.43 -2.70 -10.79
C ASP A 450 -24.02 -3.20 -11.05
N PHE A 451 -23.47 -4.06 -10.18
CA PHE A 451 -22.21 -4.74 -10.47
C PHE A 451 -22.31 -5.66 -11.69
N ILE A 452 -23.37 -6.46 -11.80
CA ILE A 452 -23.60 -7.30 -12.98
C ILE A 452 -23.71 -6.42 -14.22
N TRP A 453 -24.42 -5.29 -14.14
CA TRP A 453 -24.57 -4.36 -15.27
C TRP A 453 -23.21 -3.82 -15.71
N LEU A 454 -22.37 -3.44 -14.75
CA LEU A 454 -21.03 -2.92 -15.01
C LEU A 454 -20.14 -3.98 -15.67
N VAL A 455 -20.15 -5.22 -15.16
CA VAL A 455 -19.43 -6.36 -15.77
C VAL A 455 -19.95 -6.65 -17.19
N GLN A 456 -21.27 -6.61 -17.41
CA GLN A 456 -21.85 -6.77 -18.74
C GLN A 456 -21.39 -5.67 -19.68
N SER A 457 -21.35 -4.41 -19.21
CA SER A 457 -20.88 -3.25 -19.98
C SER A 457 -19.42 -3.42 -20.40
N GLU A 458 -18.57 -3.79 -19.44
CA GLU A 458 -17.15 -4.07 -19.66
C GLU A 458 -16.93 -5.21 -20.67
N PHE A 459 -17.59 -6.35 -20.49
CA PHE A 459 -17.47 -7.44 -21.45
C PHE A 459 -17.99 -7.07 -22.84
N LYS A 460 -19.04 -6.25 -22.92
CA LYS A 460 -19.59 -5.80 -24.21
C LYS A 460 -18.63 -4.88 -24.93
N ARG A 461 -18.03 -3.92 -24.20
CA ARG A 461 -16.98 -3.03 -24.70
C ARG A 461 -15.80 -3.80 -25.28
N ARG A 462 -15.40 -4.89 -24.63
CA ARG A 462 -14.31 -5.78 -25.06
C ARG A 462 -14.70 -6.80 -26.15
N GLY A 463 -15.94 -6.76 -26.66
CA GLY A 463 -16.43 -7.72 -27.65
C GLY A 463 -16.67 -9.15 -27.12
N ASN A 464 -16.58 -9.36 -25.80
CA ASN A 464 -16.70 -10.67 -25.15
C ASN A 464 -18.13 -11.02 -24.68
N TYR A 465 -19.09 -10.10 -24.90
CA TYR A 465 -20.50 -10.27 -24.54
C TYR A 465 -21.45 -9.58 -25.54
N SER A 466 -22.34 -10.37 -26.15
CA SER A 466 -23.36 -9.90 -27.10
C SER A 466 -24.75 -9.72 -26.51
N GLY A 467 -24.92 -9.99 -25.20
CA GLY A 467 -26.21 -9.87 -24.53
C GLY A 467 -26.63 -8.43 -24.23
N HIS A 468 -27.84 -8.29 -23.67
CA HIS A 468 -28.36 -7.02 -23.19
C HIS A 468 -27.74 -6.65 -21.83
N LEU A 469 -27.59 -5.34 -21.59
CA LEU A 469 -27.07 -4.79 -20.33
C LEU A 469 -28.23 -4.68 -19.31
N THR A 470 -28.67 -5.82 -18.79
CA THR A 470 -29.84 -5.88 -17.89
C THR A 470 -29.48 -5.68 -16.43
N GLY A 471 -28.23 -5.91 -16.03
CA GLY A 471 -27.85 -6.02 -14.63
C GLY A 471 -28.37 -7.28 -13.94
N THR A 472 -28.83 -8.27 -14.71
CA THR A 472 -29.30 -9.55 -14.18
C THR A 472 -28.39 -10.68 -14.61
N LEU A 473 -28.17 -11.65 -13.73
CA LEU A 473 -27.29 -12.80 -14.02
C LEU A 473 -28.02 -13.80 -14.93
N THR A 474 -28.13 -13.47 -16.22
CA THR A 474 -28.72 -14.36 -17.21
C THR A 474 -27.79 -15.53 -17.55
N GLY A 475 -28.30 -16.55 -18.24
CA GLY A 475 -27.47 -17.67 -18.70
C GLY A 475 -26.31 -17.24 -19.63
N SER A 476 -26.51 -16.22 -20.47
CA SER A 476 -25.44 -15.67 -21.31
C SER A 476 -24.40 -14.91 -20.49
N THR A 477 -24.84 -14.13 -19.50
CA THR A 477 -23.95 -13.42 -18.57
C THR A 477 -23.11 -14.38 -17.74
N LEU A 478 -23.75 -15.42 -17.18
CA LEU A 478 -23.05 -16.45 -16.40
C LEU A 478 -21.98 -17.16 -17.24
N ARG A 479 -22.30 -17.56 -18.48
CA ARG A 479 -21.31 -18.16 -19.38
C ARG A 479 -20.18 -17.21 -19.72
N ALA A 480 -20.44 -15.92 -19.94
CA ALA A 480 -19.41 -14.93 -20.19
C ALA A 480 -18.48 -14.74 -19.00
N MET A 481 -19.04 -14.59 -17.79
CA MET A 481 -18.27 -14.50 -16.54
C MET A 481 -17.40 -15.74 -16.32
N LEU A 482 -17.92 -16.95 -16.50
CA LEU A 482 -17.15 -18.18 -16.32
C LEU A 482 -16.03 -18.32 -17.37
N ARG A 483 -16.28 -17.94 -18.63
CA ARG A 483 -15.22 -17.92 -19.66
C ARG A 483 -14.13 -16.91 -19.31
N PHE A 484 -14.51 -15.74 -18.84
CA PHE A 484 -13.56 -14.72 -18.38
C PHE A 484 -12.70 -15.25 -17.23
N CYS A 485 -13.31 -15.79 -16.16
CA CYS A 485 -12.54 -16.38 -15.07
C CYS A 485 -11.61 -17.53 -15.51
N ALA A 486 -11.99 -18.29 -16.54
CA ALA A 486 -11.14 -19.33 -17.10
C ALA A 486 -9.93 -18.77 -17.85
N ALA A 487 -10.13 -17.71 -18.65
CA ALA A 487 -9.04 -17.02 -19.34
C ALA A 487 -8.05 -16.40 -18.35
N GLU A 488 -8.55 -15.87 -17.24
CA GLU A 488 -7.77 -15.22 -16.20
C GLU A 488 -7.18 -16.21 -15.16
N GLY A 489 -7.45 -17.51 -15.27
CA GLY A 489 -6.83 -18.53 -14.43
C GLY A 489 -7.41 -18.73 -13.02
N TYR A 490 -8.62 -18.22 -12.74
CA TYR A 490 -9.33 -18.39 -11.45
C TYR A 490 -10.75 -18.98 -11.61
N LEU A 491 -10.92 -19.91 -12.55
CA LEU A 491 -12.21 -20.55 -12.81
C LEU A 491 -12.81 -21.23 -11.58
N ASP A 492 -11.99 -21.87 -10.76
CA ASP A 492 -12.47 -22.63 -9.60
C ASP A 492 -13.13 -21.72 -8.55
N GLU A 493 -12.61 -20.51 -8.36
CA GLU A 493 -13.21 -19.48 -7.51
C GLU A 493 -14.59 -19.05 -8.04
N CYS A 494 -14.74 -18.94 -9.36
CA CYS A 494 -16.00 -18.54 -10.00
C CYS A 494 -17.03 -19.67 -10.09
N ARG A 495 -16.61 -20.94 -10.19
CA ARG A 495 -17.50 -22.12 -10.30
C ARG A 495 -18.47 -22.24 -9.14
N HIS A 496 -18.05 -21.83 -7.94
CA HIS A 496 -18.91 -21.84 -6.75
C HIS A 496 -19.90 -20.67 -6.70
N GLY A 497 -19.87 -19.77 -7.69
CA GLY A 497 -20.76 -18.64 -7.87
C GLY A 497 -19.96 -17.37 -8.18
N PRO A 498 -20.12 -16.75 -9.37
CA PRO A 498 -19.33 -15.58 -9.78
C PRO A 498 -19.66 -14.31 -8.98
N LEU A 499 -20.74 -14.33 -8.20
CA LEU A 499 -21.15 -13.26 -7.28
C LEU A 499 -20.74 -13.52 -5.83
N ARG A 500 -19.91 -14.53 -5.56
CA ARG A 500 -19.26 -14.69 -4.25
C ARG A 500 -18.19 -13.61 -4.08
N GLY A 501 -17.98 -13.15 -2.85
CA GLY A 501 -17.07 -12.04 -2.57
C GLY A 501 -15.61 -12.25 -3.00
N THR A 502 -15.13 -13.50 -3.13
CA THR A 502 -13.80 -13.78 -3.72
C THR A 502 -13.81 -13.63 -5.24
N ALA A 503 -14.78 -14.25 -5.92
CA ALA A 503 -14.93 -14.14 -7.38
C ALA A 503 -15.17 -12.70 -7.84
N MET A 504 -16.03 -11.94 -7.14
CA MET A 504 -16.25 -10.52 -7.47
C MET A 504 -14.98 -9.69 -7.32
N ARG A 505 -14.15 -9.94 -6.28
CA ARG A 505 -12.88 -9.23 -6.11
C ARG A 505 -11.88 -9.54 -7.22
N LEU A 506 -11.73 -10.81 -7.57
CA LEU A 506 -10.85 -11.22 -8.66
C LEU A 506 -11.31 -10.65 -10.01
N MET A 507 -12.61 -10.68 -10.26
CA MET A 507 -13.19 -10.12 -11.48
C MET A 507 -13.04 -8.60 -11.55
N SER A 508 -13.30 -7.88 -10.45
CA SER A 508 -13.02 -6.44 -10.37
C SER A 508 -11.55 -6.13 -10.63
N ALA A 509 -10.62 -6.96 -10.13
CA ALA A 509 -9.19 -6.77 -10.33
C ALA A 509 -8.76 -6.97 -11.78
N SER A 510 -9.15 -8.09 -12.42
CA SER A 510 -8.84 -8.34 -13.84
C SER A 510 -9.49 -7.31 -14.76
N LEU A 511 -10.75 -6.95 -14.50
CA LEU A 511 -11.43 -5.95 -15.31
C LEU A 511 -10.79 -4.57 -15.16
N ALA A 512 -10.29 -4.23 -13.98
CA ALA A 512 -9.60 -2.96 -13.74
C ALA A 512 -8.21 -2.88 -14.38
N GLY A 513 -7.47 -3.99 -14.47
CA GLY A 513 -6.11 -4.03 -15.07
C GLY A 513 -6.08 -3.81 -16.59
N ASP A 514 -7.19 -4.07 -17.26
CA ASP A 514 -7.34 -3.99 -18.72
C ASP A 514 -8.01 -2.68 -19.19
N VAL A 515 -8.23 -1.71 -18.30
CA VAL A 515 -8.77 -0.40 -18.66
C VAL A 515 -7.67 0.41 -19.36
N ARG A 516 -7.49 0.21 -20.67
CA ARG A 516 -6.71 1.07 -21.56
C ARG A 516 -7.37 1.17 -22.92
#